data_AF-A0A438K1P5-F1
#
_entry.id   AF-A0A438K1P5-F1
#
_cell.length_a   1.000
_cell.length_b   1.000
_cell.length_c   1.000
_cell.angle_alpha   90.00
_cell.angle_beta   90.00
_cell.angle_gamma   90.00
#
_symmetry.space_group_name_H-M   'P 1'
#
loop_
_entity.id
_entity.type
_entity.pdbx_description
1 polymer ?
#
loop_
_entity_poly.entity_id
_entity_poly.type
_entity_poly.pdbx_seq_one_letter_code
_entity_poly.pdbx_strand_id
1 'polypeptide(L)' 'MWKIVLQSCLQIYFHEIPDEMINKLIEEGTVLYVAGGLIIEHPLILPFIKEVVGTTDSVMGLPKALTERLIKEAL' A
#
# COMPACT_ATOMS: atom_id res chain seq x y z
N MET A 1 -19.28 -11.43 22.21
CA MET A 1 -17.85 -11.22 21.92
C MET A 1 -17.75 -10.78 20.46
N TRP A 2 -17.78 -9.46 20.20
CA TRP A 2 -17.87 -8.90 18.86
C TRP A 2 -16.45 -8.67 18.33
N LYS A 3 -16.02 -9.51 17.38
CA LYS A 3 -14.75 -9.31 16.67
C LYS A 3 -15.05 -8.39 15.50
N ILE A 4 -15.00 -7.07 15.73
CA ILE A 4 -15.00 -6.10 14.64
C ILE A 4 -13.65 -6.26 13.93
N VAL A 5 -13.64 -6.94 12.78
CA VAL A 5 -12.44 -7.07 11.94
C VAL A 5 -12.30 -5.77 11.14
N LEU A 6 -11.45 -4.88 11.61
CA LEU A 6 -11.05 -3.62 10.96
C LEU A 6 -9.87 -3.85 10.01
N GLN A 7 -9.94 -4.84 9.13
CA GLN A 7 -8.89 -5.08 8.14
C GLN A 7 -9.39 -4.76 6.75
N SER A 8 -8.91 -3.64 6.19
CA SER A 8 -8.82 -3.53 4.74
C SER A 8 -7.54 -4.23 4.31
N CYS A 9 -7.70 -5.41 3.70
CA CYS A 9 -6.59 -6.14 3.12
C CYS A 9 -6.35 -5.60 1.71
N LEU A 10 -5.16 -5.08 1.46
CA LEU A 10 -4.69 -4.71 0.12
C LEU A 10 -3.68 -5.76 -0.32
N GLN A 11 -3.87 -6.30 -1.52
CA GLN A 11 -2.90 -7.18 -2.16
C GLN A 11 -2.40 -6.53 -3.43
N ILE A 12 -1.09 -6.54 -3.60
CA ILE A 12 -0.42 -5.97 -4.78
C ILE A 12 0.39 -7.09 -5.41
N TYR A 13 0.08 -7.37 -6.67
CA TYR A 13 0.76 -8.39 -7.45
C TYR A 13 1.73 -7.70 -8.37
N PHE A 14 2.99 -8.15 -8.34
CA PHE A 14 4.06 -7.65 -9.19
C PHE A 14 4.43 -8.68 -10.25
N HIS A 15 4.86 -8.19 -11.40
CA HIS A 15 5.76 -8.93 -12.29
C HIS A 15 7.13 -9.06 -11.61
N GLU A 16 7.99 -9.93 -12.16
CA GLU A 16 9.36 -10.05 -11.67
C GLU A 16 10.08 -8.69 -11.82
N ILE A 17 10.61 -8.18 -10.71
CA ILE A 17 11.33 -6.92 -10.66
C ILE A 17 12.81 -7.24 -10.82
N PRO A 18 13.51 -6.73 -11.86
CA PRO A 18 14.93 -6.98 -12.06
C PRO A 18 15.78 -6.41 -10.91
N ASP A 19 16.84 -7.12 -10.54
CA ASP A 19 17.79 -6.68 -9.50
C ASP A 19 18.38 -5.29 -9.75
N GLU A 20 18.59 -4.93 -11.02
CA GLU A 20 19.05 -3.58 -11.40
C GLU A 20 18.11 -2.49 -10.91
N MET A 21 16.79 -2.70 -10.97
CA MET A 21 15.80 -1.73 -10.50
C MET A 21 15.81 -1.65 -8.98
N ILE A 22 15.96 -2.79 -8.29
CA ILE A 22 16.07 -2.84 -6.83
C ILE A 22 17.31 -2.06 -6.36
N ASN A 23 18.45 -2.27 -7.01
CA ASN A 23 19.68 -1.54 -6.65
C ASN A 23 19.54 -0.04 -6.86
N LYS A 24 18.94 0.41 -7.98
CA LYS A 24 18.68 1.84 -8.23
C LYS A 24 17.80 2.47 -7.14
N LEU A 25 16.77 1.75 -6.69
CA LEU A 25 15.89 2.22 -5.61
C LEU A 25 16.63 2.36 -4.28
N ILE A 26 17.52 1.40 -3.97
CA ILE A 26 18.36 1.46 -2.75
C ILE A 26 19.35 2.62 -2.83
N GLU A 27 19.99 2.82 -3.98
CA GLU A 27 20.92 3.94 -4.22
C GLU A 27 20.23 5.30 -4.12
N GLU A 28 19.00 5.42 -4.63
CA GLU A 28 18.17 6.63 -4.49
C GLU A 28 17.77 6.90 -3.03
N GLY A 29 17.60 5.84 -2.23
CA GLY A 29 17.41 5.90 -0.78
C GLY A 29 16.00 6.25 -0.32
N THR A 30 15.09 6.65 -1.21
CA THR A 30 13.68 6.98 -0.89
C THR A 30 12.92 5.80 -0.29
N VAL A 31 13.20 4.58 -0.77
CA VAL A 31 12.60 3.34 -0.25
C VAL A 31 13.01 3.01 1.19
N LEU A 32 14.08 3.61 1.72
CA LEU A 32 14.55 3.37 3.09
C LEU A 32 13.66 4.06 4.15
N TYR A 33 12.77 4.96 3.72
CA TYR A 33 11.88 5.74 4.60
C TYR A 33 10.42 5.28 4.58
N VAL A 34 10.12 4.15 3.92
CA VAL A 34 8.76 3.61 3.81
C VAL A 34 8.68 2.17 4.31
N ALA A 35 7.50 1.76 4.76
CA ALA A 35 7.27 0.39 5.21
C ALA A 35 7.47 -0.61 4.06
N GLY A 36 8.25 -1.65 4.31
CA GLY A 36 8.52 -2.72 3.34
C GLY A 36 9.30 -2.28 2.10
N GLY A 37 9.87 -1.07 2.07
CA GLY A 37 10.63 -0.57 0.93
C GLY A 37 9.80 -0.39 -0.35
N LEU A 38 8.48 -0.28 -0.23
CA LEU A 38 7.57 -0.33 -1.36
C LEU A 38 6.89 1.03 -1.61
N ILE A 39 7.12 1.59 -2.79
CA ILE A 39 6.47 2.81 -3.29
C ILE A 39 5.82 2.49 -4.63
N ILE A 40 4.53 2.18 -4.61
CA ILE A 40 3.76 1.77 -5.80
C ILE A 40 3.63 2.85 -6.88
N GLU A 41 3.68 4.12 -6.50
CA GLU A 41 3.61 5.25 -7.45
C GLU A 41 4.99 5.61 -8.03
N HIS A 42 6.06 4.94 -7.59
CA HIS A 42 7.41 5.23 -8.06
C HIS A 42 7.57 4.83 -9.54
N PRO A 43 8.17 5.67 -10.40
CA PRO A 43 8.32 5.37 -11.83
C PRO A 43 9.05 4.06 -12.15
N LEU A 44 9.98 3.64 -11.29
CA LEU A 44 10.71 2.37 -11.45
C LEU A 44 9.92 1.13 -11.00
N ILE A 45 8.85 1.31 -10.22
CA ILE A 45 8.03 0.20 -9.70
C ILE A 45 6.71 0.08 -10.47
N LEU A 46 6.12 1.22 -10.87
CA LEU A 46 4.84 1.30 -11.56
C LEU A 46 4.70 0.34 -12.77
N PRO A 47 5.72 0.17 -13.64
CA PRO A 47 5.64 -0.76 -14.78
C PRO A 47 5.53 -2.24 -14.39
N PHE A 48 5.93 -2.58 -13.16
CA PHE A 48 5.93 -3.96 -12.66
C PHE A 48 4.65 -4.30 -11.88
N ILE A 49 3.73 -3.36 -11.69
CA ILE A 49 2.46 -3.65 -11.02
C ILE A 49 1.55 -4.40 -12.00
N LYS A 50 1.26 -5.66 -11.69
CA LYS A 50 0.35 -6.51 -12.46
C LYS A 50 -1.10 -6.25 -12.09
N GLU A 51 -1.40 -6.20 -10.79
CA GLU A 51 -2.76 -6.07 -10.28
C GLU A 51 -2.76 -5.52 -8.85
N VAL A 52 -3.76 -4.72 -8.53
CA VAL A 52 -4.03 -4.23 -7.18
C VAL A 52 -5.43 -4.70 -6.79
N VAL A 53 -5.52 -5.55 -5.77
CA VAL A 53 -6.79 -6.10 -5.26
C VAL A 53 -7.09 -5.49 -3.89
N GLY A 54 -8.19 -4.74 -3.81
CA GLY A 54 -8.63 -4.03 -2.61
C GLY A 54 -9.23 -2.66 -2.95
N THR A 55 -9.63 -1.89 -1.94
CA THR A 55 -10.05 -0.48 -2.15
C THR A 55 -8.82 0.44 -2.09
N THR A 56 -8.65 1.30 -3.10
CA THR A 56 -7.57 2.30 -3.17
C THR A 56 -7.54 3.26 -1.98
N ASP A 57 -8.65 3.42 -1.26
CA ASP A 57 -8.72 4.21 -0.02
C ASP A 57 -7.83 3.66 1.11
N SER A 58 -7.43 2.39 1.03
CA SER A 58 -6.52 1.75 2.00
C SER A 58 -5.04 2.00 1.67
N VAL A 59 -4.75 2.38 0.43
CA VAL A 59 -3.39 2.70 -0.04
C VAL A 59 -2.88 3.99 0.59
N MET A 60 -3.76 4.97 0.79
CA MET A 60 -3.39 6.31 1.30
C MET A 60 -3.37 6.41 2.84
N GLY A 61 -3.46 5.28 3.55
CA GLY A 61 -3.35 5.23 5.02
C GLY A 61 -4.58 5.67 5.82
N LEU A 62 -5.63 6.19 5.17
CA LEU A 62 -6.88 6.57 5.84
C LEU A 62 -8.11 6.03 5.08
N PRO A 63 -8.70 4.91 5.52
CA PRO A 63 -9.93 4.39 4.94
C PRO A 63 -11.11 5.30 5.31
N LYS A 64 -11.49 6.21 4.41
CA LYS A 64 -12.48 7.28 4.67
C LYS A 64 -13.84 6.75 5.14
N ALA A 65 -14.37 5.74 4.46
CA ALA A 65 -15.65 5.12 4.82
C ALA A 65 -15.63 4.48 6.23
N LEU A 66 -14.51 3.85 6.59
CA LEU A 66 -14.34 3.29 7.92
C LEU A 66 -14.20 4.39 8.98
N THR A 67 -13.42 5.42 8.68
CA THR A 67 -13.19 6.57 9.56
C THR A 67 -14.52 7.28 9.85
N GLU A 68 -15.34 7.51 8.83
CA GLU A 68 -16.66 8.13 8.98
C GLU A 68 -17.60 7.30 9.86
N ARG A 69 -17.64 5.97 9.66
CA ARG A 69 -18.46 5.07 10.49
C ARG A 69 -18.05 5.12 11.95
N LEU A 70 -16.74 5.06 12.24
CA LEU A 70 -16.22 5.06 13.62
C LEU A 70 -16.48 6.39 14.34
N ILE A 71 -16.42 7.53 13.64
CA ILE A 71 -16.77 8.84 14.22
C ILE A 71 -18.25 8.85 14.64
N LYS A 72 -19.15 8.30 13.82
CA LYS A 72 -20.59 8.22 14.15
C LYS A 72 -20.89 7.27 15.30
N GLU A 73 -20.13 6.19 15.46
CA GLU A 73 -20.30 5.23 16.56
C GLU A 73 -19.79 5.76 17.91
N ALA A 74 -18.86 6.72 17.90
CA ALA A 74 -18.26 7.30 19.10
C ALA A 74 -18.98 8.56 19.65
N LEU A 75 -19.94 9.10 18.88
CA LEU A 75 -20.80 10.23 19.25
C LEU A 75 -22.14 9.74 19.80
#